data_AF-A0A8C1KZ98-F1
#
_entry.id   AF-A0A8C1KZ98-F1
#
_cell.length_a   1.000
_cell.length_b   1.000
_cell.length_c   1.000
_cell.angle_alpha   90.00
_cell.angle_beta   90.00
_cell.angle_gamma   90.00
#
_symmetry.space_group_name_H-M   'P 1'
#
loop_
_entity.id
_entity.type
_entity.pdbx_description
1 polymer ?
#
loop_
_entity_poly.entity_id
_entity_poly.type
_entity_poly.pdbx_seq_one_letter_code
_entity_poly.pdbx_strand_id
1 'polypeptide(L)'
;MLIINMKIRCRQQDCSEKAKNMSATRRVQNTTCKLNISNVNGLCISVTVNAENCGNKKQSPPLEISIPPPPVRLVKNMSFEYSHDRLKCTWDSDVDVPDLGLYYWYVTVFLTIVLYISLSFMKIGECVIHDTFLKDMTEMFYLFNGTYKGQPVNNTFRHNSSTYFVKLKKPQLKIQIIGQSLHFYTNFTDSEFGAHCYEKNYIYSKCDEVNHYKVDYDSSCKYRARVQIIFSSDCGEGKSDLSDEVEYGENRDSNLPALLAGIIIPLMLSCFLIVSLVLLRR
;
A
#
# COMPACT_ATOMS: atom_id res chain seq x y z
N MET A 1 15.91 54.38 16.00
CA MET A 1 15.71 53.36 14.95
C MET A 1 14.65 52.39 15.45
N LEU A 2 13.43 52.46 14.91
CA LEU A 2 12.32 51.60 15.32
C LEU A 2 12.40 50.30 14.50
N ILE A 3 12.83 49.20 15.12
CA ILE A 3 12.85 47.88 14.47
C ILE A 3 11.48 47.24 14.74
N ILE A 4 10.61 47.22 13.73
CA ILE A 4 9.34 46.49 13.78
C ILE A 4 9.60 45.09 13.25
N ASN A 5 9.46 44.08 14.12
CA ASN A 5 9.51 42.68 13.71
C ASN A 5 8.13 42.26 13.19
N MET A 6 8.07 41.88 11.92
CA MET A 6 6.85 41.39 11.28
C MET A 6 6.95 39.89 11.03
N LYS A 7 5.91 39.13 11.40
CA LYS A 7 5.78 37.71 11.03
C LYS A 7 4.74 37.53 9.93
N ILE A 8 5.10 36.75 8.92
CA ILE A 8 4.19 36.38 7.83
C ILE A 8 3.58 35.02 8.15
N ARG A 9 2.26 34.91 7.98
CA ARG A 9 1.52 33.66 8.04
C ARG A 9 0.89 33.39 6.68
N CYS A 10 1.22 32.23 6.11
CA CYS A 10 0.66 31.78 4.83
C CYS A 10 -0.26 30.57 5.09
N ARG A 11 -1.43 30.59 4.46
CA ARG A 11 -2.40 29.50 4.43
C ARG A 11 -2.77 29.22 2.97
N GLN A 12 -2.82 27.96 2.58
CA GLN A 12 -3.15 27.54 1.22
C GLN A 12 -4.43 26.72 1.23
N GLN A 13 -5.26 26.78 0.19
CA GLN A 13 -6.36 25.84 -0.01
C GLN A 13 -6.44 25.44 -1.50
N ASP A 14 -6.96 24.25 -1.78
CA ASP A 14 -7.41 23.90 -3.12
C ASP A 14 -8.59 24.81 -3.46
N CYS A 15 -8.55 25.47 -4.62
CA CYS A 15 -9.57 26.43 -4.99
C CYS A 15 -10.95 25.78 -5.23
N SER A 16 -11.03 24.46 -5.41
CA SER A 16 -12.28 23.71 -5.51
C SER A 16 -12.90 23.35 -4.15
N GLU A 17 -12.09 23.27 -3.09
CA GLU A 17 -12.51 22.88 -1.73
C GLU A 17 -12.58 24.08 -0.78
N LYS A 18 -13.46 25.05 -1.05
CA LYS A 18 -13.65 26.22 -0.16
C LYS A 18 -14.23 25.89 1.23
N ALA A 19 -14.51 24.63 1.59
CA ALA A 19 -15.27 24.33 2.81
C ALA A 19 -14.79 23.18 3.71
N LYS A 20 -13.92 22.25 3.30
CA LYS A 20 -13.62 21.10 4.16
C LYS A 20 -12.18 20.62 4.00
N ASN A 21 -11.41 20.82 5.07
CA ASN A 21 -10.19 20.09 5.47
C ASN A 21 -8.88 20.89 5.50
N MET A 22 -8.10 20.55 6.53
CA MET A 22 -7.03 21.35 7.10
C MET A 22 -5.87 21.55 6.13
N SER A 23 -5.58 22.82 5.89
CA SER A 23 -4.39 23.26 5.20
C SER A 23 -3.26 23.65 6.15
N ALA A 24 -2.04 23.26 5.81
CA ALA A 24 -0.83 23.65 6.52
C ALA A 24 -0.77 25.18 6.74
N THR A 25 -0.63 25.57 8.01
CA THR A 25 -0.41 26.96 8.39
C THR A 25 1.06 27.14 8.74
N ARG A 26 1.81 27.88 7.91
CA ARG A 26 3.23 28.13 8.17
C ARG A 26 3.43 29.54 8.72
N ARG A 27 4.06 29.63 9.89
CA ARG A 27 4.56 30.90 10.46
C ARG A 27 6.01 31.07 10.02
N VAL A 28 6.36 32.23 9.47
CA VAL A 28 7.72 32.51 9.01
C VAL A 28 8.23 33.79 9.66
N GLN A 29 9.47 33.74 10.16
CA GLN A 29 10.19 34.90 10.75
C GLN A 29 10.84 35.79 9.68
N ASN A 30 11.06 35.25 8.48
CA ASN A 30 11.57 35.97 7.31
C ASN A 30 10.42 36.39 6.36
N THR A 31 10.74 37.30 5.43
CA THR A 31 9.83 37.80 4.40
C THR A 31 9.50 36.77 3.29
N THR A 32 10.13 35.59 3.31
CA THR A 32 9.99 34.58 2.25
C THR A 32 9.27 33.34 2.76
N CYS A 33 8.16 32.97 2.11
CA CYS A 33 7.48 31.69 2.33
C CYS A 33 7.70 30.76 1.14
N LYS A 34 8.29 29.58 1.36
CA LYS A 34 8.34 28.50 0.37
C LYS A 34 7.33 27.42 0.76
N LEU A 35 6.48 27.05 -0.20
CA LEU A 35 5.45 26.03 -0.06
C LEU A 35 5.70 24.95 -1.12
N ASN A 36 5.82 23.68 -0.72
CA ASN A 36 5.90 22.55 -1.64
C ASN A 36 4.48 22.03 -1.89
N ILE A 37 3.96 22.24 -3.10
CA ILE A 37 2.51 22.12 -3.38
C ILE A 37 2.26 21.57 -4.77
N SER A 38 1.16 20.84 -4.93
CA SER A 38 0.65 20.48 -6.25
C SER A 38 -0.05 21.68 -6.88
N ASN A 39 0.16 21.92 -8.18
CA ASN A 39 -0.48 23.01 -8.91
C ASN A 39 -1.67 22.55 -9.77
N VAL A 40 -1.95 21.24 -9.85
CA VAL A 40 -2.87 20.64 -10.83
C VAL A 40 -4.30 21.18 -10.71
N ASN A 41 -4.76 21.49 -9.50
CA ASN A 41 -6.11 22.01 -9.23
C ASN A 41 -6.14 23.55 -9.06
N GLY A 42 -5.03 24.23 -9.32
CA GLY A 42 -4.85 25.63 -8.96
C GLY A 42 -4.65 25.81 -7.45
N LEU A 43 -4.30 27.04 -7.05
CA LEU A 43 -3.90 27.35 -5.70
C LEU A 43 -4.53 28.65 -5.23
N CYS A 44 -5.05 28.64 -4.01
CA CYS A 44 -5.56 29.81 -3.34
C CYS A 44 -4.73 30.04 -2.06
N ILE A 45 -4.01 31.16 -1.99
CA ILE A 45 -3.04 31.47 -0.93
C ILE A 45 -3.50 32.72 -0.19
N SER A 46 -3.78 32.58 1.10
CA SER A 46 -4.09 33.67 2.01
C SER A 46 -2.84 34.07 2.79
N VAL A 47 -2.43 35.32 2.64
CA VAL A 47 -1.26 35.89 3.34
C VAL A 47 -1.73 36.91 4.36
N THR A 48 -1.28 36.75 5.60
CA THR A 48 -1.55 37.70 6.68
C THR A 48 -0.27 38.09 7.39
N VAL A 49 -0.21 39.32 7.87
CA VAL A 49 0.91 39.85 8.65
C VAL A 49 0.46 40.02 10.09
N ASN A 50 1.30 39.53 11.01
CA ASN A 50 1.14 39.78 12.43
C ASN A 50 2.33 40.57 12.96
N ALA A 51 2.05 41.70 13.60
CA ALA A 51 3.09 42.56 14.18
C ALA A 51 3.52 41.96 15.52
N GLU A 52 4.79 41.56 15.63
CA GLU A 52 5.32 41.08 16.91
C GLU A 52 5.78 42.26 17.76
N ASN A 53 5.55 42.16 19.08
CA ASN A 53 5.93 43.16 20.07
C ASN A 53 5.24 44.53 19.91
N CYS A 54 4.10 44.59 19.21
CA CYS A 54 3.34 45.83 18.98
C CYS A 54 2.04 45.92 19.82
N GLY A 55 2.03 45.40 21.06
CA GLY A 55 0.87 45.47 21.96
C GLY A 55 -0.41 44.85 21.36
N ASN A 56 -1.56 45.50 21.54
CA ASN A 56 -2.89 45.05 21.09
C ASN A 56 -3.17 45.25 19.59
N LYS A 57 -2.14 45.42 18.74
CA LYS A 57 -2.36 45.59 17.31
C LYS A 57 -2.91 44.30 16.69
N LYS A 58 -4.03 44.44 15.96
CA LYS A 58 -4.73 43.33 15.31
C LYS A 58 -3.98 42.88 14.05
N GLN A 59 -4.14 41.60 13.71
CA GLN A 59 -3.64 40.99 12.48
C GLN A 59 -4.12 41.78 11.25
N SER A 60 -3.29 41.85 10.20
CA SER A 60 -3.71 42.48 8.96
C SER A 60 -4.90 41.73 8.34
N PRO A 61 -5.74 42.42 7.54
CA PRO A 61 -6.63 41.73 6.61
C PRO A 61 -5.83 40.73 5.74
N PRO A 62 -6.44 39.60 5.36
CA PRO A 62 -5.80 38.64 4.48
C PRO A 62 -5.67 39.19 3.05
N LEU A 63 -4.51 39.00 2.44
CA LEU A 63 -4.31 39.14 1.01
C LEU A 63 -4.49 37.77 0.37
N GLU A 64 -5.51 37.63 -0.47
CA GLU A 64 -5.78 36.40 -1.21
C GLU A 64 -5.10 36.45 -2.58
N ILE A 65 -4.27 35.45 -2.86
CA ILE A 65 -3.57 35.25 -4.14
C ILE A 65 -4.11 33.97 -4.75
N SER A 66 -4.59 34.03 -5.99
CA SER A 66 -5.04 32.85 -6.73
C SER A 66 -4.11 32.57 -7.90
N ILE A 67 -3.68 31.32 -8.01
CA ILE A 67 -2.91 30.79 -9.14
C ILE A 67 -3.84 29.81 -9.86
N PRO A 68 -4.19 30.05 -11.13
CA PRO A 68 -5.04 29.13 -11.87
C PRO A 68 -4.34 27.78 -12.07
N PRO A 69 -5.09 26.69 -12.26
CA PRO A 69 -4.51 25.42 -12.68
C PRO A 69 -3.77 25.59 -14.02
N PRO A 70 -2.75 24.76 -14.30
CA PRO A 70 -2.13 24.68 -15.60
C PRO A 70 -3.18 24.49 -16.72
N PRO A 71 -2.95 25.06 -17.91
CA PRO A 71 -3.93 25.02 -19.00
C PRO A 71 -4.19 23.60 -19.53
N VAL A 72 -3.29 22.67 -19.24
CA VAL A 72 -3.43 21.26 -19.58
C VAL A 72 -2.72 20.40 -18.53
N ARG A 73 -3.23 19.19 -18.34
CA ARG A 73 -2.57 18.13 -17.60
C ARG A 73 -1.75 17.29 -18.58
N LEU A 74 -0.47 17.08 -18.29
CA LEU A 74 0.52 16.40 -19.12
C LEU A 74 0.43 14.87 -18.94
N VAL A 75 0.21 14.42 -17.70
CA VAL A 75 0.20 13.01 -17.33
C VAL A 75 -0.95 12.66 -16.38
N LYS A 76 -1.43 11.42 -16.43
CA LYS A 76 -2.49 10.86 -15.59
C LYS A 76 -2.16 9.45 -15.14
N ASN A 77 -3.01 8.89 -14.28
CA ASN A 77 -2.90 7.51 -13.77
C ASN A 77 -1.53 7.17 -13.20
N MET A 78 -0.94 8.11 -12.45
CA MET A 78 0.33 7.85 -11.76
C MET A 78 0.17 6.70 -10.76
N SER A 79 1.05 5.70 -10.87
CA SER A 79 1.11 4.55 -9.95
C SER A 79 2.52 4.37 -9.41
N PHE A 80 2.64 3.74 -8.24
CA PHE A 80 3.91 3.60 -7.52
C PHE A 80 4.08 2.18 -6.96
N GLU A 81 5.31 1.72 -6.92
CA GLU A 81 5.73 0.45 -6.33
C GLU A 81 7.05 0.64 -5.59
N TYR A 82 7.04 0.51 -4.27
CA TYR A 82 8.21 0.65 -3.42
C TYR A 82 8.68 -0.70 -2.88
N SER A 83 9.97 -1.00 -3.03
CA SER A 83 10.61 -2.19 -2.44
C SER A 83 12.13 -2.04 -2.45
N HIS A 84 12.79 -2.34 -1.34
CA HIS A 84 14.24 -2.37 -1.13
C HIS A 84 14.93 -1.08 -1.62
N ASP A 85 14.59 0.06 -1.03
CA ASP A 85 15.15 1.40 -1.35
C ASP A 85 14.95 1.81 -2.82
N ARG A 86 14.00 1.18 -3.51
CA ARG A 86 13.66 1.45 -4.91
C ARG A 86 12.18 1.79 -5.03
N LEU A 87 11.90 2.97 -5.57
CA LEU A 87 10.56 3.40 -5.96
C LEU A 87 10.44 3.35 -7.48
N LYS A 88 9.55 2.50 -7.98
CA LYS A 88 9.08 2.56 -9.36
C LYS A 88 7.84 3.43 -9.44
N CYS A 89 7.72 4.13 -10.54
CA CYS A 89 6.61 5.01 -10.85
C CYS A 89 6.20 4.77 -12.29
N THR A 90 4.90 4.77 -12.57
CA THR A 90 4.39 4.71 -13.95
C THR A 90 3.29 5.74 -14.14
N TRP A 91 3.05 6.17 -15.38
CA TRP A 91 2.00 7.11 -15.74
C TRP A 91 1.58 6.95 -17.21
N ASP A 92 0.39 7.45 -17.51
CA ASP A 92 -0.09 7.61 -18.86
C ASP A 92 0.06 9.05 -19.32
N SER A 93 0.45 9.26 -20.58
CA SER A 93 0.39 10.58 -21.20
C SER A 93 -1.08 10.99 -21.35
N ASP A 94 -1.42 12.20 -20.89
CA ASP A 94 -2.75 12.76 -21.09
C ASP A 94 -2.82 13.59 -22.39
N VAL A 95 -1.68 14.13 -22.81
CA VAL A 95 -1.48 14.81 -24.10
C VAL A 95 -0.14 14.40 -24.71
N ASP A 96 -0.03 14.52 -26.03
CA ASP A 96 1.21 14.28 -26.76
C ASP A 96 2.17 15.47 -26.59
N VAL A 97 3.24 15.23 -25.82
CA VAL A 97 4.26 16.23 -25.46
C VAL A 97 5.63 15.57 -25.61
N PRO A 98 6.32 15.76 -26.75
CA PRO A 98 7.54 15.02 -27.07
C PRO A 98 8.75 15.45 -26.24
N ASP A 99 8.71 16.64 -25.65
CA ASP A 99 9.74 17.22 -24.78
C ASP A 99 9.43 17.06 -23.29
N LEU A 100 8.61 16.05 -22.93
CA LEU A 100 8.23 15.78 -21.55
C LEU A 100 9.45 15.46 -20.69
N GLY A 101 9.73 16.31 -19.71
CA GLY A 101 10.75 16.13 -18.68
C GLY A 101 10.12 15.84 -17.33
N LEU A 102 10.72 14.90 -16.59
CA LEU A 102 10.36 14.59 -15.20
C LEU A 102 11.46 15.05 -14.25
N TYR A 103 11.04 15.69 -13.17
CA TYR A 103 11.84 16.03 -11.99
C TYR A 103 11.12 15.56 -10.74
N TYR A 104 11.84 15.19 -9.70
CA TYR A 104 11.24 14.85 -8.42
C TYR A 104 12.03 15.45 -7.26
N TRP A 105 11.39 15.56 -6.10
CA TRP A 105 12.04 15.87 -4.83
C TRP A 105 11.21 15.34 -3.67
N TYR A 106 11.82 15.19 -2.51
CA TYR A 106 11.13 14.66 -1.34
C TYR A 106 11.46 15.46 -0.08
N VAL A 107 10.59 15.36 0.90
CA VAL A 107 10.78 15.95 2.22
C VAL A 107 11.05 14.81 3.19
N THR A 108 12.14 14.88 3.95
CA THR A 108 12.38 13.97 5.06
C THR A 108 12.05 14.67 6.38
N VAL A 109 11.94 13.88 7.44
CA VAL A 109 11.71 14.38 8.82
C VAL A 109 12.80 15.39 9.24
N PHE A 110 14.03 15.22 8.75
CA PHE A 110 15.19 15.98 9.22
C PHE A 110 15.66 17.07 8.24
N LEU A 111 15.39 16.94 6.93
CA LEU A 111 15.79 17.93 5.91
C LEU A 111 14.83 17.95 4.71
N THR A 112 14.68 19.12 4.09
CA THR A 112 14.15 19.20 2.71
C THR A 112 15.29 18.92 1.75
N ILE A 113 15.44 17.67 1.31
CA ILE A 113 16.45 17.30 0.31
C ILE A 113 15.81 17.46 -1.07
N VAL A 114 16.32 18.42 -1.84
CA VAL A 114 15.87 18.64 -3.22
C VAL A 114 16.88 17.99 -4.16
N LEU A 115 16.63 16.73 -4.54
CA LEU A 115 17.47 16.02 -5.49
C LEU A 115 16.87 16.14 -6.90
N TYR A 116 17.36 17.09 -7.70
CA TYR A 116 16.94 17.23 -9.09
C TYR A 116 17.63 16.17 -9.97
N ILE A 117 16.99 15.02 -10.17
CA ILE A 117 17.40 14.12 -11.25
C ILE A 117 16.53 14.40 -12.46
N SER A 118 17.12 15.00 -13.50
CA SER A 118 16.49 15.10 -14.82
C SER A 118 16.65 13.76 -15.53
N LEU A 119 15.56 13.01 -15.72
CA LEU A 119 15.56 11.90 -16.67
C LEU A 119 15.22 12.49 -18.05
N SER A 120 16.26 12.96 -18.73
CA SER A 120 16.14 13.89 -19.86
C SER A 120 15.55 13.31 -21.15
N PHE A 121 15.21 12.02 -21.23
CA PHE A 121 14.59 11.43 -22.42
C PHE A 121 13.72 10.21 -22.07
N MET A 122 12.62 10.40 -21.34
CA MET A 122 11.63 9.33 -21.12
C MET A 122 10.61 9.35 -22.25
N LYS A 123 10.80 8.47 -23.25
CA LYS A 123 9.75 8.16 -24.24
C LYS A 123 8.64 7.26 -23.67
N ILE A 124 8.77 6.77 -22.44
CA ILE A 124 7.95 5.70 -21.89
C ILE A 124 7.60 6.08 -20.45
N GLY A 125 6.32 6.07 -20.12
CA GLY A 125 5.73 6.56 -18.87
C GLY A 125 6.10 5.76 -17.64
N GLU A 126 7.40 5.63 -17.36
CA GLU A 126 7.97 4.92 -16.23
C GLU A 126 9.17 5.66 -15.65
N CYS A 127 9.33 5.66 -14.33
CA CYS A 127 10.55 6.07 -13.65
C CYS A 127 10.98 5.06 -12.59
N VAL A 128 12.28 5.07 -12.29
CA VAL A 128 12.87 4.26 -11.23
C VAL A 128 13.80 5.15 -10.42
N ILE A 129 13.50 5.31 -9.14
CA ILE A 129 14.27 6.09 -8.18
C ILE A 129 14.92 5.11 -7.20
N HIS A 130 16.22 5.23 -7.02
CA HIS A 130 17.01 4.44 -6.07
C HIS A 130 17.63 5.37 -5.04
N ASP A 131 17.15 5.30 -3.80
CA ASP A 131 17.65 6.16 -2.72
C ASP A 131 17.29 5.57 -1.35
N THR A 132 18.27 5.46 -0.46
CA THR A 132 18.12 4.89 0.89
C THR A 132 17.25 5.74 1.82
N PHE A 133 17.03 7.01 1.49
CA PHE A 133 16.19 7.92 2.27
C PHE A 133 14.70 7.82 1.91
N LEU A 134 14.32 7.02 0.91
CA LEU A 134 12.92 6.89 0.48
C LEU A 134 12.02 6.41 1.61
N LYS A 135 12.48 5.51 2.47
CA LYS A 135 11.72 5.00 3.63
C LYS A 135 11.42 6.07 4.69
N ASP A 136 12.27 7.09 4.79
CA ASP A 136 12.19 8.16 5.81
C ASP A 136 11.51 9.42 5.25
N MET A 137 11.09 9.39 3.98
CA MET A 137 10.38 10.49 3.35
C MET A 137 8.97 10.60 3.91
N THR A 138 8.48 11.82 4.09
CA THR A 138 7.08 12.06 4.45
C THR A 138 6.22 12.31 3.22
N GLU A 139 6.81 12.98 2.22
CA GLU A 139 6.11 13.41 1.00
C GLU A 139 7.08 13.42 -0.18
N MET A 140 6.56 13.08 -1.36
CA MET A 140 7.28 13.25 -2.62
C MET A 140 6.49 14.10 -3.60
N PHE A 141 7.23 14.85 -4.38
CA PHE A 141 6.72 15.75 -5.39
C PHE A 141 7.33 15.38 -6.73
N TYR A 142 6.50 15.44 -7.77
CA TYR A 142 6.90 15.18 -9.14
C TYR A 142 6.49 16.35 -10.01
N LEU A 143 7.45 16.92 -10.73
CA LEU A 143 7.25 18.00 -11.67
C LEU A 143 7.44 17.46 -13.08
N PHE A 144 6.37 17.52 -13.86
CA PHE A 144 6.38 17.27 -15.29
C PHE A 144 6.41 18.60 -16.01
N ASN A 145 7.40 18.78 -16.89
CA ASN A 145 7.55 19.95 -17.73
C ASN A 145 7.46 19.53 -19.20
N GLY A 146 6.90 20.38 -20.05
CA GLY A 146 6.95 20.20 -21.50
C GLY A 146 6.28 21.34 -22.23
N THR A 147 6.16 21.21 -23.55
CA THR A 147 5.57 22.24 -24.41
C THR A 147 4.23 21.77 -24.96
N TYR A 148 3.16 22.52 -24.70
CA TYR A 148 1.83 22.26 -25.26
C TYR A 148 1.35 23.49 -26.03
N LYS A 149 0.99 23.29 -27.31
CA LYS A 149 0.57 24.37 -28.22
C LYS A 149 1.54 25.58 -28.24
N GLY A 150 2.85 25.30 -28.20
CA GLY A 150 3.90 26.31 -28.23
C GLY A 150 4.12 27.08 -26.94
N GLN A 151 3.42 26.72 -25.85
CA GLN A 151 3.63 27.31 -24.53
C GLN A 151 4.25 26.31 -23.56
N PRO A 152 5.19 26.75 -22.70
CA PRO A 152 5.71 25.89 -21.65
C PRO A 152 4.61 25.61 -20.60
N VAL A 153 4.45 24.34 -20.26
CA VAL A 153 3.50 23.89 -19.25
C VAL A 153 4.22 23.05 -18.22
N ASN A 154 3.84 23.25 -16.96
CA ASN A 154 4.34 22.46 -15.84
C ASN A 154 3.21 21.93 -14.96
N ASN A 155 3.31 20.66 -14.57
CA ASN A 155 2.41 20.06 -13.60
C ASN A 155 3.20 19.48 -12.44
N THR A 156 2.89 19.93 -11.24
CA THR A 156 3.45 19.41 -10.00
C THR A 156 2.41 18.54 -9.32
N PHE A 157 2.76 17.29 -9.05
CA PHE A 157 1.98 16.33 -8.28
C PHE A 157 2.60 16.16 -6.90
N ARG A 158 1.76 15.93 -5.90
CA ARG A 158 2.17 15.62 -4.52
C ARG A 158 1.62 14.24 -4.18
N HIS A 159 2.48 13.37 -3.68
CA HIS A 159 2.13 12.03 -3.23
C HIS A 159 2.65 11.77 -1.82
N ASN A 160 2.02 10.78 -1.16
CA ASN A 160 2.36 10.33 0.18
C ASN A 160 3.75 9.69 0.22
N SER A 161 4.20 9.33 1.42
CA SER A 161 5.43 8.58 1.66
C SER A 161 5.49 7.27 0.84
N SER A 162 6.72 6.81 0.54
CA SER A 162 6.98 5.61 -0.24
C SER A 162 6.43 4.38 0.48
N THR A 163 6.32 4.45 1.80
CA THR A 163 5.75 3.41 2.67
C THR A 163 4.26 3.18 2.44
N TYR A 164 3.56 4.07 1.72
CA TYR A 164 2.16 3.86 1.28
C TYR A 164 2.06 3.06 -0.03
N PHE A 165 3.19 2.75 -0.66
CA PHE A 165 3.24 2.06 -1.95
C PHE A 165 4.07 0.77 -1.86
N VAL A 166 4.16 0.16 -0.67
CA VAL A 166 5.03 -1.00 -0.43
C VAL A 166 4.49 -2.22 -1.18
N LYS A 167 5.33 -2.80 -2.04
CA LYS A 167 5.07 -4.08 -2.69
C LYS A 167 5.87 -5.18 -2.02
N LEU A 168 5.13 -6.03 -1.31
CA LEU A 168 5.69 -7.17 -0.59
C LEU A 168 5.79 -8.39 -1.50
N LYS A 169 6.83 -9.21 -1.27
CA LYS A 169 7.00 -10.49 -1.97
C LYS A 169 5.87 -11.45 -1.62
N LYS A 170 5.46 -12.26 -2.60
CA LYS A 170 4.50 -13.35 -2.38
C LYS A 170 5.06 -14.34 -1.34
N PRO A 171 4.36 -14.58 -0.22
CA PRO A 171 4.83 -15.49 0.83
C PRO A 171 4.67 -16.95 0.43
N GLN A 172 5.38 -17.83 1.12
CA GLN A 172 5.20 -19.28 1.02
C GLN A 172 4.56 -19.84 2.29
N LEU A 173 3.58 -20.71 2.13
CA LEU A 173 2.89 -21.39 3.22
C LEU A 173 3.31 -22.86 3.28
N LYS A 174 3.41 -23.40 4.49
CA LYS A 174 3.53 -24.83 4.76
C LYS A 174 2.57 -25.21 5.88
N ILE A 175 1.96 -26.39 5.76
CA ILE A 175 1.08 -26.96 6.78
C ILE A 175 1.83 -28.14 7.41
N GLN A 176 1.85 -28.20 8.75
CA GLN A 176 2.41 -29.33 9.49
C GLN A 176 1.48 -29.71 10.64
N ILE A 177 1.41 -31.00 10.96
CA ILE A 177 0.76 -31.47 12.18
C ILE A 177 1.79 -31.51 13.30
N ILE A 178 1.41 -30.93 14.44
CA ILE A 178 2.16 -31.08 15.69
C ILE A 178 1.17 -31.55 16.75
N GLY A 179 1.30 -32.80 17.18
CA GLY A 179 0.34 -33.45 18.08
C GLY A 179 -1.03 -33.60 17.42
N GLN A 180 -2.04 -32.93 17.96
CA GLN A 180 -3.43 -32.91 17.45
C GLN A 180 -3.80 -31.57 16.81
N SER A 181 -2.81 -30.72 16.53
CA SER A 181 -3.04 -29.37 15.99
C SER A 181 -2.41 -29.23 14.61
N LEU A 182 -3.10 -28.52 13.73
CA LEU A 182 -2.62 -28.18 12.41
C LEU A 182 -2.00 -26.78 12.45
N HIS A 183 -0.69 -26.71 12.17
CA HIS A 183 0.10 -25.49 12.27
C HIS A 183 0.44 -24.94 10.88
N PHE A 184 0.20 -23.64 10.72
CA PHE A 184 0.54 -22.88 9.51
C PHE A 184 1.89 -22.19 9.68
N TYR A 185 2.87 -22.60 8.89
CA TYR A 185 4.19 -22.02 8.84
C TYR A 185 4.34 -21.14 7.62
N THR A 186 4.50 -19.83 7.84
CA THR A 186 4.73 -18.87 6.78
C THR A 186 6.23 -18.57 6.68
N ASN A 187 6.82 -18.89 5.53
CA ASN A 187 8.15 -18.45 5.18
C ASN A 187 8.05 -17.11 4.43
N PHE A 188 8.42 -16.04 5.13
CA PHE A 188 8.49 -14.70 4.59
C PHE A 188 9.77 -14.04 5.08
N THR A 189 10.68 -13.75 4.14
CA THR A 189 11.94 -13.09 4.41
C THR A 189 11.91 -11.73 3.74
N ASP A 190 11.50 -10.72 4.50
CA ASP A 190 11.69 -9.32 4.16
C ASP A 190 12.20 -8.59 5.40
N SER A 191 13.37 -7.97 5.26
CA SER A 191 14.08 -7.28 6.33
C SER A 191 14.18 -5.78 6.10
N GLU A 192 13.47 -5.25 5.10
CA GLU A 192 13.48 -3.81 4.81
C GLU A 192 12.90 -3.00 5.98
N PHE A 193 11.81 -3.49 6.57
CA PHE A 193 11.13 -2.88 7.70
C PHE A 193 11.21 -3.74 8.97
N GLY A 194 10.85 -3.13 10.12
CA GLY A 194 10.75 -3.84 11.39
C GLY A 194 9.65 -4.91 11.35
N ALA A 195 9.83 -5.98 12.14
CA ALA A 195 8.89 -7.12 12.17
C ALA A 195 7.44 -6.74 12.49
N HIS A 196 7.24 -5.65 13.25
CA HIS A 196 5.91 -5.13 13.59
C HIS A 196 5.15 -4.55 12.39
N CYS A 197 5.83 -4.22 11.28
CA CYS A 197 5.18 -3.71 10.08
C CYS A 197 4.56 -4.79 9.21
N TYR A 198 4.73 -6.08 9.53
CA TYR A 198 4.23 -7.19 8.73
C TYR A 198 3.18 -8.00 9.49
N GLU A 199 1.95 -7.94 8.99
CA GLU A 199 0.83 -8.70 9.51
C GLU A 199 0.51 -9.88 8.60
N LYS A 200 0.13 -11.02 9.19
CA LYS A 200 -0.19 -12.24 8.44
C LYS A 200 -1.70 -12.46 8.44
N ASN A 201 -2.29 -12.43 7.26
CA ASN A 201 -3.69 -12.76 7.06
C ASN A 201 -3.80 -14.18 6.49
N TYR A 202 -4.25 -15.12 7.32
CA TYR A 202 -4.47 -16.50 6.93
C TYR A 202 -5.91 -16.71 6.50
N ILE A 203 -6.09 -17.34 5.34
CA ILE A 203 -7.38 -17.74 4.81
C ILE A 203 -7.34 -19.25 4.67
N TYR A 204 -8.27 -19.96 5.30
CA TYR A 204 -8.31 -21.40 5.19
C TYR A 204 -9.75 -21.93 5.16
N SER A 205 -9.90 -23.16 4.69
CA SER A 205 -11.15 -23.91 4.71
C SER A 205 -10.91 -25.31 5.28
N LYS A 206 -11.94 -25.85 5.93
CA LYS A 206 -12.01 -27.21 6.47
C LYS A 206 -13.23 -27.89 5.86
N CYS A 207 -13.06 -29.05 5.21
CA CYS A 207 -14.18 -29.79 4.60
C CYS A 207 -15.02 -28.89 3.66
N ASP A 208 -14.36 -28.03 2.89
CA ASP A 208 -14.97 -27.04 1.99
C ASP A 208 -15.80 -25.92 2.67
N GLU A 209 -15.80 -25.85 4.01
CA GLU A 209 -16.34 -24.73 4.78
C GLU A 209 -15.23 -23.71 5.11
N VAL A 210 -15.48 -22.43 4.81
CA VAL A 210 -14.56 -21.33 5.14
C VAL A 210 -14.70 -21.01 6.62
N ASN A 211 -13.68 -21.32 7.41
CA ASN A 211 -13.64 -21.06 8.85
C ASN A 211 -12.57 -20.00 9.15
N HIS A 212 -12.86 -19.13 10.13
CA HIS A 212 -12.02 -17.94 10.36
C HIS A 212 -11.16 -18.00 11.63
N TYR A 213 -11.48 -18.80 12.66
CA TYR A 213 -10.74 -18.73 13.94
C TYR A 213 -10.62 -20.09 14.64
N LYS A 214 -9.38 -20.63 14.63
CA LYS A 214 -8.91 -21.89 15.23
C LYS A 214 -9.44 -23.17 14.59
N VAL A 215 -8.52 -24.07 14.27
CA VAL A 215 -8.80 -25.36 13.64
C VAL A 215 -8.25 -26.47 14.52
N ASP A 216 -9.15 -27.18 15.17
CA ASP A 216 -8.82 -28.51 15.69
C ASP A 216 -8.67 -29.45 14.48
N TYR A 217 -7.58 -30.22 14.49
CA TYR A 217 -7.30 -31.15 13.41
C TYR A 217 -8.35 -32.28 13.40
N ASP A 218 -8.93 -32.50 12.24
CA ASP A 218 -9.91 -33.54 11.95
C ASP A 218 -9.37 -34.37 10.79
N SER A 219 -9.05 -35.63 11.09
CA SER A 219 -8.49 -36.57 10.11
C SER A 219 -9.43 -36.91 8.97
N SER A 220 -10.71 -36.54 9.07
CA SER A 220 -11.72 -36.82 8.05
C SER A 220 -11.87 -35.66 7.06
N CYS A 221 -11.24 -34.52 7.34
CA CYS A 221 -11.35 -33.31 6.52
C CYS A 221 -10.11 -33.03 5.70
N LYS A 222 -10.35 -32.53 4.49
CA LYS A 222 -9.36 -31.80 3.70
C LYS A 222 -9.31 -30.34 4.14
N TYR A 223 -8.10 -29.84 4.28
CA TYR A 223 -7.80 -28.45 4.59
C TYR A 223 -7.17 -27.79 3.37
N ARG A 224 -7.59 -26.55 3.08
CA ARG A 224 -6.93 -25.69 2.10
C ARG A 224 -6.58 -24.38 2.77
N ALA A 225 -5.36 -23.89 2.61
CA ALA A 225 -4.94 -22.64 3.22
C ALA A 225 -4.10 -21.79 2.27
N ARG A 226 -4.22 -20.47 2.45
CA ARG A 226 -3.43 -19.42 1.81
C ARG A 226 -3.04 -18.39 2.86
N VAL A 227 -1.95 -17.69 2.63
CA VAL A 227 -1.52 -16.57 3.49
C VAL A 227 -1.20 -15.36 2.63
N GLN A 228 -1.53 -14.18 3.14
CA GLN A 228 -1.14 -12.89 2.60
C GLN A 228 -0.41 -12.11 3.68
N ILE A 229 0.72 -11.51 3.33
CA ILE A 229 1.36 -10.50 4.17
C ILE A 229 0.73 -9.15 3.85
N ILE A 230 0.26 -8.47 4.89
CA ILE A 230 -0.30 -7.12 4.87
C ILE A 230 0.70 -6.21 5.58
N PHE A 231 0.96 -5.04 5.01
CA PHE A 231 1.77 -4.02 5.64
C PHE A 231 0.91 -3.26 6.66
N SER A 232 1.38 -3.17 7.90
CA SER A 232 0.61 -2.58 8.99
C SER A 232 0.34 -1.09 8.73
N SER A 233 -0.87 -0.64 9.05
CA SER A 233 -1.30 0.75 8.88
C SER A 233 -0.45 1.75 9.68
N ASP A 234 0.20 1.29 10.76
CA ASP A 234 1.09 2.11 11.57
C ASP A 234 2.41 2.42 10.85
N CYS A 235 2.81 1.58 9.89
CA CYS A 235 4.03 1.77 9.09
C CYS A 235 3.74 2.35 7.70
N GLY A 236 2.55 2.11 7.14
CA GLY A 236 2.14 2.59 5.82
C GLY A 236 1.05 1.72 5.18
N GLU A 237 1.13 1.52 3.87
CA GLU A 237 0.19 0.70 3.12
C GLU A 237 0.90 -0.20 2.11
N GLY A 238 0.40 -1.43 2.00
CA GLY A 238 0.98 -2.41 1.11
C GLY A 238 0.45 -3.81 1.37
N LYS A 239 0.51 -4.66 0.35
CA LYS A 239 0.18 -6.08 0.48
C LYS A 239 0.95 -6.92 -0.51
N SER A 240 1.23 -8.14 -0.10
CA SER A 240 1.71 -9.18 -1.00
C SER A 240 0.56 -9.76 -1.81
N ASP A 241 0.90 -10.45 -2.89
CA ASP A 241 -0.04 -11.36 -3.53
C ASP A 241 -0.28 -12.57 -2.59
N LEU A 242 -1.46 -13.19 -2.68
CA LEU A 242 -1.76 -14.40 -1.90
C LEU A 242 -0.73 -15.50 -2.21
N SER A 243 -0.33 -16.26 -1.19
CA SER A 243 0.46 -17.48 -1.39
C SER A 243 -0.30 -18.45 -2.30
N ASP A 244 0.46 -19.39 -2.88
CA ASP A 244 -0.17 -20.57 -3.47
C ASP A 244 -0.98 -21.32 -2.41
N GLU A 245 -2.05 -21.96 -2.86
CA GLU A 245 -2.89 -22.78 -2.00
C GLU A 245 -2.14 -24.04 -1.60
N VAL A 246 -2.13 -24.32 -0.30
CA VAL A 246 -1.58 -25.56 0.24
C VAL A 246 -2.74 -26.41 0.76
N GLU A 247 -2.75 -27.66 0.32
CA GLU A 247 -3.74 -28.63 0.74
C GLU A 247 -3.13 -29.60 1.78
N TYR A 248 -3.95 -30.03 2.73
CA TYR A 248 -3.57 -31.05 3.70
C TYR A 248 -4.76 -31.96 4.02
N GLY A 249 -4.52 -33.27 4.05
CA GLY A 249 -5.55 -34.28 4.32
C GLY A 249 -6.40 -34.64 3.09
N GLU A 250 -7.38 -35.50 3.32
CA GLU A 250 -8.35 -35.96 2.32
C GLU A 250 -9.75 -35.90 2.93
N ASN A 251 -10.76 -35.54 2.12
CA ASN A 251 -12.15 -35.66 2.55
C ASN A 251 -12.49 -37.15 2.61
N ARG A 252 -12.56 -37.69 3.83
CA ARG A 252 -13.04 -39.04 4.06
C ARG A 252 -14.51 -38.95 4.45
N ASP A 253 -15.36 -39.63 3.68
CA ASP A 253 -16.73 -39.85 4.11
C ASP A 253 -16.69 -40.69 5.39
N SER A 254 -17.11 -40.09 6.49
CA SER A 254 -17.15 -40.71 7.82
C SER A 254 -18.04 -41.96 7.84
N ASN A 255 -18.95 -42.11 6.88
CA ASN A 255 -19.81 -43.28 6.74
C ASN A 255 -19.19 -44.42 5.93
N LEU A 256 -18.12 -44.17 5.18
CA LEU A 256 -17.50 -45.17 4.31
C LEU A 256 -17.02 -46.43 5.07
N PRO A 257 -16.38 -46.34 6.26
CA PRO A 257 -16.01 -47.51 7.03
C PRO A 257 -17.21 -48.33 7.51
N ALA A 258 -18.30 -47.66 7.92
CA ALA A 258 -19.53 -48.32 8.35
C ALA A 258 -20.23 -49.02 7.18
N LEU A 259 -20.22 -48.39 6.00
CA LEU A 259 -20.78 -48.96 4.77
C LEU A 259 -19.97 -50.18 4.31
N LEU A 260 -18.64 -50.11 4.36
CA LEU A 260 -17.76 -51.24 4.07
C LEU A 260 -17.95 -52.39 5.07
N ALA A 261 -18.08 -52.09 6.37
CA ALA A 261 -18.37 -53.11 7.39
C ALA A 261 -19.72 -53.80 7.14
N GLY A 262 -20.74 -53.03 6.74
CA GLY A 262 -22.07 -53.55 6.38
C GLY A 262 -22.08 -54.49 5.18
N ILE A 263 -21.11 -54.37 4.26
CA ILE A 263 -20.97 -55.28 3.10
C ILE A 263 -20.08 -56.49 3.44
N ILE A 264 -18.95 -56.25 4.10
CA ILE A 264 -17.92 -57.29 4.32
C ILE A 264 -18.36 -58.30 5.38
N ILE A 265 -19.00 -57.85 6.48
CA ILE A 265 -19.39 -58.74 7.59
C ILE A 265 -20.39 -59.82 7.11
N PRO A 266 -21.47 -59.50 6.38
CA PRO A 266 -22.38 -60.53 5.86
C PRO A 266 -21.70 -61.50 4.89
N LEU A 267 -20.79 -61.02 4.04
CA LEU A 267 -20.04 -61.87 3.11
C LEU A 267 -19.16 -62.87 3.86
N MET A 268 -18.40 -62.41 4.87
CA MET A 268 -17.57 -63.29 5.69
C MET A 268 -18.41 -64.31 6.45
N LEU A 269 -19.52 -63.89 7.07
CA LEU A 269 -20.44 -64.81 7.77
C LEU A 269 -21.05 -65.84 6.82
N SER A 270 -21.43 -65.45 5.60
CA SER A 270 -21.93 -66.38 4.59
C SER A 270 -20.89 -67.41 4.17
N CYS A 271 -19.64 -66.99 3.97
CA CYS A 271 -18.52 -67.90 3.68
C CYS A 271 -18.25 -68.86 4.84
N PHE A 272 -18.26 -68.36 6.09
CA PHE A 272 -18.09 -69.21 7.27
C PHE A 272 -19.23 -70.23 7.42
N LEU A 273 -20.47 -69.84 7.15
CA LEU A 273 -21.61 -70.75 7.17
C LEU A 273 -21.51 -71.82 6.08
N ILE A 274 -21.13 -71.45 4.85
CA ILE A 274 -20.93 -72.41 3.76
C ILE A 274 -19.82 -73.40 4.10
N VAL A 275 -18.67 -72.92 4.59
CA VAL A 275 -17.54 -73.77 4.99
C VAL A 275 -17.94 -74.70 6.14
N SER A 276 -18.64 -74.19 7.15
CA SER A 276 -19.12 -75.00 8.28
C SER A 276 -20.12 -76.06 7.83
N LEU A 277 -21.05 -75.71 6.94
CA LEU A 277 -21.99 -76.67 6.35
C LEU A 277 -21.28 -77.74 5.52
N VAL A 278 -20.22 -77.39 4.77
CA VAL A 278 -19.43 -78.36 4.00
C VAL A 278 -18.61 -79.28 4.91
N LEU A 279 -18.03 -78.74 5.99
CA LEU A 279 -17.23 -79.53 6.95
C LEU A 279 -18.08 -80.45 7.81
N LEU A 280 -19.30 -80.05 8.19
CA LEU A 280 -20.23 -80.87 9.00
C LEU A 280 -21.00 -81.93 8.19
N ARG A 281 -20.97 -81.85 6.84
CA ARG A 281 -21.64 -82.82 5.95
C ARG A 281 -20.71 -83.96 5.50
N ARG A 282 -19.43 -83.91 5.86
CA ARG A 282 -18.44 -84.99 5.70
C ARG A 282 -18.33 -85.80 6.98
#